data_AF-A0A7X7AEN1-F1
#
_entry.id   AF-A0A7X7AEN1-F1
#
_cell.length_a   1.000
_cell.length_b   1.000
_cell.length_c   1.000
_cell.angle_alpha   90.00
_cell.angle_beta   90.00
_cell.angle_gamma   90.00
#
_symmetry.space_group_name_H-M   'P 1'
#
loop_
_entity.id
_entity.type
_entity.pdbx_description
1 polymer ?
#
loop_
_entity_poly.entity_id
_entity_poly.type
_entity_poly.pdbx_seq_one_letter_code
_entity_poly.pdbx_strand_id
1 'polypeptide(L)'
;MQSIIEMLIVFLAVFVFLKFAGVCKKFTLSSGFKKGVYGLTAVGLIGLNVMAGSDLQLWMIIGGFVLVCLFTLALMSETQKA
;
A
#
# COMPACT_ATOMS: atom_id res chain seq x y z
N MET A 1 3.34 29.41 -3.50
CA MET A 1 2.48 28.66 -4.45
C MET A 1 2.86 27.19 -4.54
N GLN A 2 4.14 26.83 -4.65
CA GLN A 2 4.58 25.44 -4.80
C GLN A 2 4.13 24.51 -3.66
N SER A 3 4.26 24.93 -2.39
CA SER A 3 3.84 24.11 -1.23
C SER A 3 2.33 23.86 -1.15
N ILE A 4 1.50 24.75 -1.71
CA ILE A 4 0.03 24.58 -1.76
C ILE A 4 -0.33 23.54 -2.82
N ILE A 5 0.37 23.55 -3.96
CA ILE A 5 0.19 22.58 -5.05
C ILE A 5 0.64 21.19 -4.59
N GLU A 6 1.79 21.08 -3.91
CA GLU A 6 2.27 19.83 -3.32
C GLU A 6 1.27 19.26 -2.30
N MET A 7 0.74 20.11 -1.41
CA MET A 7 -0.30 19.70 -0.45
C MET A 7 -1.57 19.19 -1.15
N LEU A 8 -2.02 19.87 -2.21
CA LEU A 8 -3.17 19.44 -3.02
C LEU A 8 -2.94 18.08 -3.70
N ILE A 9 -1.73 17.85 -4.23
CA ILE A 9 -1.35 16.58 -4.85
C ILE A 9 -1.37 15.44 -3.81
N VAL A 10 -0.83 15.68 -2.61
CA VAL A 10 -0.86 14.70 -1.53
C VAL A 10 -2.31 14.37 -1.12
N PHE A 11 -3.16 15.38 -0.96
CA PHE A 11 -4.58 15.16 -0.67
C PHE A 11 -5.29 14.35 -1.77
N LEU A 12 -5.00 14.65 -3.03
CA LEU A 12 -5.57 13.93 -4.16
C LEU A 12 -5.08 12.48 -4.20
N ALA A 13 -3.80 12.23 -3.91
CA ALA A 13 -3.26 10.88 -3.80
C ALA A 13 -3.93 10.08 -2.68
N VAL A 14 -4.13 10.67 -1.50
CA VAL A 14 -4.85 10.03 -0.38
C VAL A 14 -6.31 9.76 -0.76
N PHE A 15 -6.98 10.69 -1.45
CA PHE A 15 -8.36 10.51 -1.90
C PHE A 15 -8.50 9.34 -2.89
N VAL A 16 -7.59 9.25 -3.86
CA VAL A 16 -7.54 8.12 -4.81
C VAL A 16 -7.28 6.81 -4.07
N PHE A 17 -6.37 6.82 -3.10
CA PHE A 17 -6.03 5.66 -2.29
C PHE A 17 -7.23 5.15 -1.46
N LEU A 18 -7.99 6.05 -0.84
CA LEU A 18 -9.22 5.69 -0.11
C LEU A 18 -10.26 5.04 -1.04
N LYS A 19 -10.40 5.55 -2.27
CA LYS A 19 -11.29 4.96 -3.29
C LYS A 19 -10.80 3.56 -3.68
N PHE A 20 -9.50 3.38 -3.90
CA PHE A 20 -8.90 2.07 -4.16
C PHE A 20 -9.14 1.08 -3.01
N ALA A 21 -8.92 1.51 -1.77
CA ALA A 21 -9.19 0.71 -0.58
C ALA A 21 -10.67 0.30 -0.48
N GLY A 22 -11.60 1.21 -0.83
CA GLY A 22 -13.03 0.92 -0.94
C GLY A 22 -13.38 -0.11 -2.01
N VAL A 23 -12.64 -0.13 -3.13
CA VAL A 23 -12.77 -1.18 -4.17
C VAL A 23 -12.25 -2.51 -3.65
N CYS A 24 -11.12 -2.52 -2.94
CA CYS A 24 -10.56 -3.72 -2.33
C CYS A 24 -11.49 -4.40 -1.32
N LYS A 25 -12.39 -3.66 -0.65
CA LYS A 25 -13.42 -4.25 0.21
C LYS A 25 -14.37 -5.22 -0.50
N LYS A 26 -14.51 -5.10 -1.83
CA LYS A 26 -15.39 -5.99 -2.61
C LYS A 26 -14.74 -7.35 -2.91
N PHE A 27 -13.44 -7.49 -2.69
CA PHE A 27 -12.70 -8.71 -2.99
C PHE A 27 -12.62 -9.61 -1.75
N THR A 28 -13.25 -10.78 -1.84
CA THR A 28 -13.10 -11.87 -0.88
C THR A 28 -11.87 -12.69 -1.26
N LEU A 29 -10.84 -12.64 -0.42
CA LEU A 29 -9.60 -13.42 -0.60
C LEU A 29 -9.58 -14.63 0.31
N SER A 30 -9.04 -15.73 -0.22
CA SER A 30 -8.82 -16.96 0.55
C SER A 30 -7.87 -16.72 1.72
N SER A 31 -8.13 -17.34 2.86
CA SER A 31 -7.37 -17.18 4.11
C SER A 31 -5.86 -17.42 3.93
N GLY A 32 -5.48 -18.37 3.06
CA GLY A 32 -4.07 -18.64 2.74
C GLY A 32 -3.36 -17.51 2.00
N PHE A 33 -4.06 -16.86 1.07
CA PHE A 33 -3.50 -15.72 0.33
C PHE A 33 -3.25 -14.52 1.24
N LYS A 34 -4.16 -14.26 2.20
CA LYS A 34 -4.00 -13.16 3.17
C LYS A 34 -2.76 -13.33 4.05
N LYS A 35 -2.55 -14.53 4.59
CA LYS A 35 -1.34 -14.84 5.38
C LYS A 35 -0.07 -14.67 4.56
N GLY A 36 -0.08 -15.11 3.30
CA GLY A 36 1.02 -14.90 2.37
C GLY A 36 1.30 -13.41 2.14
N VAL A 37 0.27 -12.61 1.90
CA VAL A 37 0.42 -11.16 1.70
C VAL A 37 0.94 -10.47 2.96
N TYR A 38 0.42 -10.78 4.14
CA TYR A 38 0.93 -10.20 5.40
C TYR A 38 2.40 -10.53 5.66
N GLY A 39 2.80 -11.78 5.42
CA GLY A 39 4.19 -12.19 5.52
C GLY A 39 5.08 -11.48 4.49
N LEU A 40 4.61 -11.36 3.24
CA LEU A 40 5.31 -10.64 2.18
C LEU A 40 5.40 -9.15 2.48
N THR A 41 4.40 -8.55 3.12
CA THR A 41 4.46 -7.15 3.56
C THR A 41 5.49 -6.92 4.66
N ALA A 42 5.52 -7.80 5.66
CA ALA A 42 6.52 -7.71 6.72
C ALA A 42 7.96 -7.83 6.17
N VAL A 43 8.21 -8.82 5.31
CA VAL A 43 9.52 -9.00 4.67
C VAL A 43 9.83 -7.83 3.73
N GLY A 44 8.85 -7.33 2.99
CA GLY A 44 9.00 -6.19 2.09
C GLY A 44 9.36 -4.90 2.83
N LEU A 45 8.77 -4.65 4.00
CA LEU A 45 9.12 -3.50 4.85
C LEU A 45 10.56 -3.60 5.38
N ILE A 46 10.98 -4.79 5.79
CA ILE A 46 12.38 -5.03 6.23
C ILE A 46 13.33 -4.79 5.05
N GLY A 47 13.03 -5.34 3.87
CA GLY A 47 13.84 -5.14 2.66
C GLY A 47 13.93 -3.67 2.25
N LEU A 48 12.81 -2.94 2.28
CA LEU A 48 12.79 -1.50 2.03
C LEU A 48 13.60 -0.72 3.06
N ASN A 49 13.60 -1.14 4.33
CA ASN A 49 14.41 -0.50 5.37
C ASN A 49 15.92 -0.76 5.15
N VAL A 50 16.30 -1.99 4.79
CA VAL A 50 17.71 -2.33 4.49
C VAL A 50 18.21 -1.59 3.24
N MET A 51 17.35 -1.40 2.24
CA MET A 51 17.70 -0.63 1.04
C MET A 51 17.63 0.89 1.26
N ALA A 52 17.20 1.36 2.44
CA ALA A 52 17.14 2.78 2.75
C ALA A 52 18.55 3.39 2.74
N GLY A 53 18.78 4.33 1.82
CA GLY A 53 20.09 4.95 1.60
C GLY A 53 20.78 4.54 0.31
N SER A 54 20.17 3.66 -0.50
CA SER A 54 20.65 3.36 -1.86
C SER A 54 20.04 4.30 -2.91
N ASP A 55 20.75 4.54 -4.03
CA ASP A 55 20.33 5.41 -5.14
C ASP A 55 19.08 4.90 -5.90
N LEU A 56 18.52 3.76 -5.49
CA LEU A 56 17.30 3.13 -6.04
C LEU A 56 16.01 3.78 -5.52
N GLN A 57 16.01 5.09 -5.27
CA GLN A 57 14.89 5.83 -4.66
C GLN A 57 13.55 5.61 -5.36
N LEU A 58 13.52 5.62 -6.71
CA LEU A 58 12.30 5.39 -7.48
C LEU A 58 11.74 3.98 -7.28
N TRP A 59 12.62 2.97 -7.23
CA TRP A 59 12.23 1.57 -7.03
C TRP A 59 11.72 1.31 -5.61
N MET A 60 12.27 1.99 -4.62
CA MET A 60 11.75 1.96 -3.26
C MET A 60 10.36 2.58 -3.15
N ILE A 61 10.12 3.70 -3.84
CA ILE A 61 8.81 4.36 -3.87
C ILE A 61 7.77 3.44 -4.52
N ILE A 62 8.09 2.87 -5.69
CA ILE A 62 7.17 1.96 -6.39
C ILE A 62 6.95 0.68 -5.59
N GLY A 63 8.01 0.06 -5.06
CA GLY A 63 7.93 -1.15 -4.25
C GLY A 63 7.11 -0.93 -2.97
N GLY A 64 7.35 0.19 -2.28
CA GLY A 64 6.57 0.61 -1.12
C GLY A 64 5.10 0.85 -1.45
N PHE A 65 4.80 1.50 -2.57
CA PHE A 65 3.43 1.71 -3.01
C PHE A 65 2.70 0.38 -3.31
N VAL A 66 3.35 -0.54 -4.03
CA VAL A 66 2.79 -1.87 -4.31
C VAL A 66 2.55 -2.65 -3.01
N LEU A 67 3.48 -2.59 -2.07
CA LEU A 67 3.35 -3.22 -0.75
C LEU A 67 2.16 -2.67 0.04
N VAL A 68 2.01 -1.35 0.07
CA VAL A 68 0.89 -0.68 0.74
C VAL A 68 -0.44 -1.06 0.07
N CYS A 69 -0.49 -1.13 -1.26
CA CYS A 69 -1.67 -1.60 -2.01
C CYS A 69 -2.03 -3.05 -1.69
N LEU A 70 -1.05 -3.97 -1.69
CA LEU A 70 -1.24 -5.38 -1.34
C LEU A 70 -1.72 -5.54 0.11
N PHE A 71 -1.11 -4.82 1.04
CA PHE A 71 -1.47 -4.85 2.45
C PHE A 71 -2.89 -4.31 2.69
N THR A 72 -3.25 -3.21 2.03
CA THR A 72 -4.60 -2.63 2.10
C THR A 72 -5.64 -3.58 1.53
N LEU A 73 -5.30 -4.28 0.46
CA LEU A 73 -6.14 -5.30 -0.14
C LEU A 73 -6.34 -6.49 0.79
N ALA A 74 -5.28 -6.94 1.49
CA ALA A 74 -5.39 -7.97 2.53
C ALA A 74 -6.30 -7.52 3.69
N LEU A 75 -6.08 -6.32 4.26
CA LEU A 75 -6.87 -5.78 5.37
C LEU A 75 -8.35 -5.59 5.00
N MET A 76 -8.62 -4.96 3.86
CA MET A 76 -10.00 -4.65 3.45
C MET A 76 -10.80 -5.91 3.10
N SER A 77 -10.14 -6.97 2.64
CA SER A 77 -10.78 -8.27 2.42
C SER A 77 -11.26 -8.95 3.72
N GLU A 78 -10.74 -8.55 4.89
CA GLU A 78 -11.21 -9.02 6.20
C GLU A 78 -12.46 -8.27 6.67
N THR A 79 -12.59 -7.00 6.27
CA THR A 79 -13.74 -6.15 6.61
C THR A 79 -15.02 -6.48 5.81
N GLN A 80 -14.96 -7.36 4.82
CA GLN A 80 -16.14 -7.78 4.03
C GLN A 80 -17.08 -8.72 4.80
N LYS A 81 -16.68 -9.21 5.98
CA LYS A 81 -17.54 -9.95 6.91
C LYS A 81 -17.73 -9.12 8.19
N ALA A 82 -18.64 -8.16 8.13
CA ALA A 82 -19.37 -7.65 9.29
C ALA A 82 -20.82 -7.39 8.83
#